data_AF-A0A1E7RJZ0-F1
#
_entry.id   AF-A0A1E7RJZ0-F1
#
_cell.length_a   1.000
_cell.length_b   1.000
_cell.length_c   1.000
_cell.angle_alpha   90.00
_cell.angle_beta   90.00
_cell.angle_gamma   90.00
#
_symmetry.space_group_name_H-M   'P 1'
#
loop_
_entity.id
_entity.type
_entity.pdbx_description
1 polymer ?
#
loop_
_entity_poly.entity_id
_entity_poly.type
_entity_poly.pdbx_seq_one_letter_code
_entity_poly.pdbx_strand_id
1 'polypeptide(L)'
;MDWQEAAAYLWPIGIALAIGITGWWLLMLLTRRLKGRDYRRARIARVISRPLAFALPMLVLIPALEATPLDGRWLDQSLRLLHIGLTACVIWLLVRAVAAGEQAILRDNPMEVADNLEARRIQTQTRVLSRVLMGAIILVGASMVLLTFPMVRQIGTALLASAGIIGLVAGIAAKPVFGNLIAGLQIALTQPIRLDDVVIVEGEWGRVEEIGSSYVVVRIWDERRMVVPLTWFIENPFQNWTRRSADLLGTAFLWLDYRAPIVAIRAELERICKG
;
A
#
# COMPACT_ATOMS: atom_id res chain seq x y z
N MET A 1 40.91 29.13 30.84
CA MET A 1 39.93 28.15 30.36
C MET A 1 40.20 26.90 31.18
N ASP A 2 39.36 26.68 32.19
CA ASP A 2 39.60 25.64 33.18
C ASP A 2 39.53 24.27 32.52
N TRP A 3 40.51 23.41 32.83
CA TRP A 3 40.58 22.03 32.31
C TRP A 3 39.32 21.22 32.62
N GLN A 4 38.59 21.59 33.68
CA GLN A 4 37.31 20.99 34.05
C GLN A 4 36.18 21.35 33.09
N GLU A 5 36.13 22.60 32.60
CA GLU A 5 35.18 23.01 31.57
C GLU A 5 35.51 22.33 30.24
N ALA A 6 36.78 22.35 29.81
CA ALA A 6 37.21 21.67 28.59
C ALA A 6 36.92 20.15 28.61
N ALA A 7 37.10 19.49 29.76
CA ALA A 7 36.78 18.07 29.94
C ALA A 7 35.26 17.80 29.92
N ALA A 8 34.44 18.70 30.46
CA ALA A 8 32.99 18.62 30.41
C ALA A 8 32.44 18.75 28.98
N TYR A 9 33.12 19.50 28.10
CA TYR A 9 32.77 19.62 26.68
C TYR A 9 33.26 18.43 25.82
N LEU A 10 34.47 17.92 26.08
CA LEU A 10 35.11 16.88 25.25
C LEU A 10 34.56 15.47 25.49
N TRP A 11 34.17 15.15 26.72
CA TRP A 11 33.72 13.81 27.12
C TRP A 11 32.39 13.38 26.45
N PRO A 12 31.29 14.16 26.47
CA PRO A 12 30.03 13.76 25.86
C PRO A 12 30.12 13.66 24.33
N ILE A 13 30.85 14.56 23.67
CA ILE A 13 31.07 14.54 22.22
C ILE A 13 31.94 13.34 21.83
N GLY A 14 33.01 13.07 22.57
CA GLY A 14 33.89 11.92 22.35
C GLY A 14 33.18 10.58 22.54
N ILE A 15 32.35 10.47 23.59
CA ILE A 15 31.52 9.27 23.84
C ILE A 15 30.49 9.08 22.74
N ALA A 16 29.79 10.14 22.32
CA ALA A 16 28.77 10.04 21.28
C ALA A 16 29.37 9.64 19.92
N LEU A 17 30.54 10.18 19.57
CA LEU A 17 31.29 9.76 18.37
C LEU A 17 31.75 8.30 18.48
N ALA A 18 32.26 7.88 19.65
CA ALA A 18 32.67 6.49 19.89
C ALA A 18 31.49 5.52 19.79
N ILE A 19 30.34 5.84 20.38
CA ILE A 19 29.10 5.05 20.28
C ILE A 19 28.60 5.00 18.84
N GLY A 20 28.66 6.13 18.12
CA GLY A 20 28.28 6.20 16.72
C GLY A 20 29.17 5.31 15.83
N ILE A 21 30.49 5.43 15.95
CA ILE A 21 31.46 4.66 15.16
C ILE A 21 31.39 3.17 15.50
N THR A 22 31.26 2.82 16.78
CA THR A 22 31.09 1.42 17.19
C THR A 22 29.77 0.85 16.71
N GLY A 23 28.68 1.62 16.75
CA GLY A 23 27.38 1.26 16.17
C GLY A 23 27.47 1.03 14.66
N TRP A 24 28.10 1.94 13.92
CA TRP A 24 28.36 1.81 12.47
C TRP A 24 29.16 0.54 12.16
N TRP A 25 30.26 0.31 12.89
CA TRP A 25 31.14 -0.83 12.71
C TRP A 25 30.45 -2.17 13.04
N LEU A 26 29.72 -2.25 14.15
CA LEU A 26 28.98 -3.43 14.59
C LEU A 26 27.90 -3.82 13.56
N LEU A 27 27.15 -2.84 13.05
CA LEU A 27 26.09 -3.06 12.07
C LEU A 27 26.64 -3.53 10.71
N MET A 28 27.78 -2.98 10.29
CA MET A 28 28.50 -3.46 9.10
C MET A 28 29.07 -4.88 9.30
N LEU A 29 29.55 -5.21 10.49
CA LEU A 29 30.07 -6.54 10.81
C LEU A 29 28.93 -7.59 10.79
N LEU A 30 27.80 -7.29 11.42
CA LEU A 30 26.60 -8.14 11.44
C LEU A 30 26.06 -8.40 10.04
N THR A 31 25.97 -7.35 9.21
CA THR A 31 25.47 -7.49 7.83
C THR A 31 26.44 -8.25 6.93
N ARG A 32 27.76 -8.20 7.20
CA ARG A 32 28.75 -9.06 6.54
C ARG A 32 28.61 -10.53 6.97
N ARG A 33 28.29 -10.82 8.23
CA ARG A 33 28.07 -12.20 8.72
C ARG A 33 26.76 -12.81 8.25
N LEU A 34 25.70 -12.01 8.07
CA LEU A 34 24.40 -12.45 7.57
C LEU A 34 24.38 -12.79 6.06
N LYS A 35 25.48 -12.55 5.32
CA LYS A 35 25.60 -12.91 3.90
C LYS A 35 25.51 -14.42 3.62
N GLY A 36 25.72 -15.28 4.62
CA GLY A 36 25.95 -16.71 4.41
C GLY A 36 24.73 -17.65 4.42
N ARG A 37 23.52 -17.21 4.84
CA ARG A 37 22.39 -18.16 5.01
C ARG A 37 21.15 -17.92 4.16
N ASP A 38 20.86 -16.69 3.71
CA ASP A 38 19.66 -16.41 2.89
C ASP A 38 19.86 -15.20 1.96
N TYR A 39 19.70 -15.39 0.64
CA TYR A 39 19.86 -14.32 -0.36
C TYR A 39 18.88 -13.14 -0.14
N ARG A 40 17.65 -13.43 0.30
CA ARG A 40 16.61 -12.41 0.60
C ARG A 40 16.96 -11.57 1.83
N ARG A 41 17.41 -12.19 2.94
CA ARG A 41 17.80 -11.49 4.18
C ARG A 41 19.07 -10.65 3.98
N ALA A 42 20.05 -11.16 3.23
CA ALA A 42 21.28 -10.43 2.90
C ALA A 42 21.06 -9.19 2.01
N ARG A 43 19.92 -9.11 1.30
CA ARG A 43 19.54 -7.94 0.48
C ARG A 43 18.85 -6.88 1.33
N ILE A 44 17.86 -7.26 2.12
CA ILE A 44 17.18 -6.34 3.08
C ILE A 44 18.23 -5.73 4.02
N ALA A 45 19.13 -6.56 4.55
CA ALA A 45 20.24 -6.11 5.38
C ALA A 45 21.14 -5.09 4.65
N ARG A 46 21.44 -5.24 3.36
CA ARG A 46 22.27 -4.29 2.58
C ARG A 46 21.58 -2.97 2.24
N VAL A 47 20.26 -2.98 2.20
CA VAL A 47 19.45 -1.79 1.89
C VAL A 47 19.36 -0.92 3.12
N ILE A 48 19.04 -1.52 4.27
CA ILE A 48 18.88 -0.84 5.55
C ILE A 48 20.21 -0.48 6.20
N SER A 49 21.23 -1.34 6.09
CA SER A 49 22.48 -1.14 6.84
C SER A 49 23.25 0.13 6.50
N ARG A 50 23.33 0.53 5.23
CA ARG A 50 24.14 1.71 4.87
C ARG A 50 23.54 3.01 5.42
N PRO A 51 22.25 3.33 5.18
CA PRO A 51 21.65 4.54 5.73
C PRO A 51 21.54 4.49 7.26
N LEU A 52 21.20 3.34 7.84
CA LEU A 52 21.08 3.18 9.29
C LEU A 52 22.42 3.37 10.00
N ALA A 53 23.51 2.92 9.39
CA ALA A 53 24.84 3.09 9.97
C ALA A 53 25.29 4.56 9.99
N PHE A 54 24.80 5.42 9.10
CA PHE A 54 25.03 6.87 9.17
C PHE A 54 24.02 7.59 10.09
N ALA A 55 22.78 7.10 10.17
CA ALA A 55 21.73 7.68 11.02
C ALA A 55 21.98 7.44 12.52
N LEU A 56 22.48 6.26 12.91
CA LEU A 56 22.71 5.90 14.32
C LEU A 56 23.70 6.84 15.05
N PRO A 57 24.89 7.14 14.48
CA PRO A 57 25.78 8.15 15.06
C PRO A 57 25.11 9.50 15.26
N MET A 58 24.35 9.96 14.25
CA MET A 58 23.67 11.25 14.33
C MET A 58 22.59 11.27 15.41
N LEU A 59 21.81 10.18 15.54
CA LEU A 59 20.77 10.05 16.56
C LEU A 59 21.33 10.11 17.98
N VAL A 60 22.51 9.53 18.21
CA VAL A 60 23.18 9.54 19.52
C VAL A 60 23.87 10.88 19.78
N LEU A 61 24.36 11.56 18.74
CA LEU A 61 25.06 12.84 18.86
C LEU A 61 24.11 14.00 19.23
N ILE A 62 22.82 13.95 18.85
CA ILE A 62 21.82 14.99 19.16
C ILE A 62 21.66 15.19 20.68
N PRO A 63 21.21 14.18 21.46
CA PRO A 63 21.01 14.35 22.91
C PRO A 63 22.34 14.57 23.66
N ALA A 64 23.45 14.07 23.12
CA ALA A 64 24.78 14.31 23.70
C ALA A 64 25.21 15.79 23.58
N LEU A 65 24.89 16.44 22.46
CA LEU A 65 25.12 17.89 22.29
C LEU A 65 24.18 18.71 23.17
N GLU A 66 22.90 18.31 23.30
CA GLU A 66 21.92 19.00 24.16
C GLU A 66 22.25 18.88 25.66
N ALA A 67 22.84 17.76 26.09
CA ALA A 67 23.30 17.57 27.47
C ALA A 67 24.57 18.37 27.80
N THR A 68 25.21 18.97 26.79
CA THR A 68 26.41 19.79 26.99
C THR A 68 26.00 21.26 27.14
N PRO A 69 26.40 21.97 28.21
CA PRO A 69 26.05 23.37 28.45
C PRO A 69 26.85 24.31 27.54
N LEU A 70 26.72 24.15 26.22
CA LEU A 70 27.34 25.02 25.22
C LEU A 70 26.45 26.26 25.03
N ASP A 71 26.92 27.42 25.49
CA ASP A 71 26.25 28.68 25.20
C ASP A 71 26.47 29.12 23.74
N GLY A 72 25.37 29.48 23.07
CA GLY A 72 25.39 30.36 21.90
C GLY A 72 25.14 29.73 20.52
N ARG A 73 25.19 30.61 19.50
CA ARG A 73 24.86 30.38 18.08
C ARG A 73 25.48 29.12 17.46
N TRP A 74 26.61 28.64 17.97
CA TRP A 74 27.31 27.46 17.47
C TRP A 74 26.61 26.14 17.83
N LEU A 75 25.97 26.05 19.00
CA LEU A 75 25.15 24.89 19.39
C LEU A 75 23.93 24.79 18.47
N ASP A 76 23.21 25.90 18.28
CA ASP A 76 22.03 25.98 17.40
C ASP A 76 22.37 25.63 15.94
N GLN A 77 23.54 26.07 15.44
CA GLN A 77 24.00 25.72 14.10
C GLN A 77 24.36 24.23 13.98
N SER A 78 25.07 23.68 14.97
CA SER A 78 25.50 22.28 14.97
C SER A 78 24.32 21.32 15.08
N LEU A 79 23.38 21.59 16.00
CA LEU A 79 22.14 20.82 16.14
C LEU A 79 21.29 20.89 14.87
N ARG A 80 21.20 22.07 14.22
CA ARG A 80 20.46 22.20 12.96
C ARG A 80 21.09 21.37 11.84
N LEU A 81 22.41 21.44 11.68
CA LEU A 81 23.13 20.61 10.69
C LEU A 81 22.93 19.12 10.94
N LEU A 82 22.92 18.71 12.21
CA LEU A 82 22.72 17.33 12.61
C LEU A 82 21.30 16.84 12.32
N HIS A 83 20.28 17.65 12.61
CA HIS A 83 18.89 17.36 12.24
C HIS A 83 18.70 17.26 10.72
N ILE A 84 19.34 18.15 9.95
CA ILE A 84 19.33 18.09 8.48
C ILE A 84 19.99 16.80 7.99
N GLY A 85 21.15 16.44 8.56
CA GLY A 85 21.86 15.21 8.25
C GLY A 85 21.06 13.96 8.56
N LEU A 86 20.39 13.92 9.72
CA LEU A 86 19.51 12.82 10.10
C LEU A 86 18.32 12.69 9.14
N THR A 87 17.67 13.81 8.82
CA THR A 87 16.55 13.86 7.87
C THR A 87 17.00 13.35 6.48
N ALA A 88 18.17 13.78 6.01
CA ALA A 88 18.76 13.30 4.75
C ALA A 88 19.04 11.78 4.79
N CYS A 89 19.52 11.25 5.92
CA CYS A 89 19.73 9.82 6.09
C CYS A 89 18.41 9.03 6.04
N VAL A 90 17.34 9.56 6.63
CA VAL A 90 16.00 8.97 6.57
C VAL A 90 15.46 8.97 5.14
N ILE A 91 15.57 10.10 4.42
CA ILE A 91 15.18 10.18 3.00
C ILE A 91 15.96 9.15 2.17
N TRP A 92 17.28 9.08 2.38
CA TRP A 92 18.13 8.13 1.67
C TRP A 92 17.73 6.67 1.98
N LEU A 93 17.39 6.35 3.23
CA LEU A 93 16.87 5.05 3.63
C LEU A 93 15.58 4.71 2.89
N LEU A 94 14.61 5.62 2.90
CA LEU A 94 13.31 5.43 2.25
C LEU A 94 13.45 5.24 0.74
N VAL A 95 14.24 6.09 0.07
CA VAL A 95 14.51 5.95 -1.38
C VAL A 95 15.17 4.61 -1.70
N ARG A 96 16.16 4.19 -0.91
CA ARG A 96 16.79 2.87 -1.11
C ARG A 96 15.82 1.72 -0.82
N ALA A 97 14.92 1.86 0.15
CA ALA A 97 13.89 0.86 0.42
C ALA A 97 12.94 0.70 -0.77
N VAL A 98 12.49 1.82 -1.36
CA VAL A 98 11.64 1.78 -2.57
C VAL A 98 12.38 1.13 -3.75
N ALA A 99 13.61 1.55 -4.02
CA ALA A 99 14.42 0.95 -5.10
C ALA A 99 14.70 -0.55 -4.87
N ALA A 100 14.86 -0.98 -3.62
CA ALA A 100 15.01 -2.38 -3.29
C ALA A 100 13.73 -3.20 -3.48
N GLY A 101 12.58 -2.61 -3.15
CA GLY A 101 11.26 -3.18 -3.42
C GLY A 101 11.02 -3.34 -4.92
N GLU A 102 11.32 -2.31 -5.70
CA GLU A 102 11.26 -2.33 -7.16
C GLU A 102 12.09 -3.50 -7.73
N GLN A 103 13.36 -3.60 -7.33
CA GLN A 103 14.25 -4.68 -7.77
C GLN A 103 13.84 -6.07 -7.28
N ALA A 104 13.07 -6.17 -6.19
CA ALA A 104 12.52 -7.44 -5.72
C ALA A 104 11.40 -7.89 -6.66
N ILE A 105 10.42 -7.01 -6.91
CA ILE A 105 9.25 -7.28 -7.75
C ILE A 105 9.68 -7.58 -9.20
N LEU A 106 10.63 -6.82 -9.74
CA LEU A 106 11.14 -7.00 -11.10
C LEU A 106 11.90 -8.32 -11.30
N ARG A 107 12.50 -8.87 -10.24
CA ARG A 107 13.23 -10.15 -10.31
C ARG A 107 12.30 -11.35 -10.31
N ASP A 108 11.19 -11.26 -9.57
CA ASP A 108 10.22 -12.33 -9.48
C ASP A 108 9.36 -12.44 -10.77
N ASN A 109 9.50 -11.48 -11.71
CA ASN A 109 8.81 -11.43 -13.01
C ASN A 109 9.81 -11.23 -14.20
N PRO A 110 10.61 -12.24 -14.57
CA PRO A 110 11.61 -12.11 -15.64
C PRO A 110 10.99 -12.02 -17.05
N MET A 111 11.60 -11.16 -17.89
CA MET A 111 11.13 -10.80 -19.24
C MET A 111 11.45 -11.84 -20.33
N GLU A 112 12.24 -12.88 -20.01
CA GLU A 112 12.79 -13.83 -20.99
C GLU A 112 11.81 -14.92 -21.44
N VAL A 113 10.64 -15.02 -20.81
CA VAL A 113 9.60 -15.96 -21.23
C VAL A 113 8.76 -15.30 -22.32
N ALA A 114 8.76 -15.89 -23.52
CA ALA A 114 7.86 -15.49 -24.60
C ALA A 114 6.41 -15.56 -24.10
N ASP A 115 5.62 -14.53 -24.43
CA ASP A 115 4.16 -14.45 -24.20
C ASP A 115 3.67 -14.03 -22.79
N ASN A 116 4.43 -13.21 -22.06
CA ASN A 116 4.01 -12.75 -20.74
C ASN A 116 3.65 -11.24 -20.70
N LEU A 117 2.49 -10.89 -21.28
CA LEU A 117 1.92 -9.53 -21.23
C LEU A 117 1.76 -9.01 -19.80
N GLU A 118 1.44 -9.90 -18.86
CA GLU A 118 1.26 -9.59 -17.44
C GLU A 118 2.58 -9.18 -16.77
N ALA A 119 3.67 -9.90 -17.03
CA ALA A 119 5.00 -9.55 -16.52
C ALA A 119 5.46 -8.15 -17.02
N ARG A 120 5.15 -7.80 -18.29
CA ARG A 120 5.45 -6.48 -18.87
C ARG A 120 4.64 -5.36 -18.22
N ARG A 121 3.35 -5.61 -17.96
CA ARG A 121 2.46 -4.68 -17.26
C ARG A 121 2.95 -4.42 -15.85
N ILE A 122 3.24 -5.47 -15.09
CA ILE A 122 3.75 -5.39 -13.72
C ILE A 122 5.05 -4.58 -13.67
N GLN A 123 5.99 -4.85 -14.59
CA GLN A 123 7.26 -4.12 -14.64
C GLN A 123 7.06 -2.62 -14.89
N THR A 124 6.21 -2.26 -15.86
CA THR A 124 5.95 -0.86 -16.20
C THR A 124 5.27 -0.13 -15.04
N GLN A 125 4.22 -0.73 -14.48
CA GLN A 125 3.48 -0.18 -13.34
C GLN A 125 4.39 -0.02 -12.11
N THR A 126 5.22 -1.02 -11.81
CA THR A 126 6.15 -0.99 -10.67
C THR A 126 7.16 0.14 -10.82
N ARG A 127 7.78 0.29 -12.00
CA ARG A 127 8.73 1.39 -12.26
C ARG A 127 8.09 2.76 -12.12
N VAL A 128 6.90 2.95 -12.68
CA VAL A 128 6.18 4.24 -12.59
C VAL A 128 5.83 4.54 -11.13
N LEU A 129 5.27 3.57 -10.41
CA LEU A 129 4.90 3.72 -9.01
C LEU A 129 6.12 4.03 -8.13
N SER A 130 7.23 3.30 -8.30
CA SER A 130 8.47 3.54 -7.58
C SER A 130 9.04 4.92 -7.85
N ARG A 131 9.01 5.42 -9.09
CA ARG A 131 9.46 6.78 -9.42
C ARG A 131 8.59 7.86 -8.78
N VAL A 132 7.27 7.72 -8.85
CA VAL A 132 6.33 8.65 -8.21
C VAL A 132 6.54 8.66 -6.70
N LEU A 133 6.67 7.49 -6.07
CA LEU A 133 6.89 7.37 -4.63
C LEU A 133 8.25 7.95 -4.20
N MET A 134 9.32 7.67 -4.95
CA MET A 134 10.64 8.26 -4.69
C MET A 134 10.60 9.79 -4.84
N GLY A 135 9.96 10.31 -5.88
CA GLY A 135 9.77 11.74 -6.08
C GLY A 135 9.02 12.40 -4.92
N ALA A 136 7.93 11.78 -4.45
CA ALA A 136 7.17 12.25 -3.30
C ALA A 136 8.01 12.25 -2.00
N ILE A 137 8.77 11.18 -1.74
CA ILE A 137 9.66 11.10 -0.57
C ILE A 137 10.71 12.21 -0.60
N ILE A 138 11.33 12.45 -1.75
CA ILE A 138 12.34 13.50 -1.92
C ILE A 138 11.71 14.88 -1.73
N LEU A 139 10.53 15.13 -2.31
CA LEU A 139 9.83 16.40 -2.19
C LEU A 139 9.45 16.72 -0.72
N VAL A 140 8.86 15.76 -0.01
CA VAL A 140 8.49 15.89 1.40
C VAL A 140 9.74 16.06 2.26
N GLY A 141 10.77 15.27 2.00
CA GLY A 141 12.04 15.33 2.70
C GLY A 141 12.76 16.67 2.52
N ALA A 142 12.83 17.19 1.30
CA ALA A 142 13.41 18.50 1.00
C ALA A 142 12.60 19.62 1.68
N SER A 143 11.27 19.52 1.67
CA SER A 143 10.39 20.45 2.40
C SER A 143 10.70 20.44 3.91
N MET A 144 10.89 19.26 4.50
CA MET A 144 11.21 19.12 5.92
C MET A 144 12.56 19.73 6.28
N VAL A 145 13.58 19.54 5.42
CA VAL A 145 14.88 20.20 5.55
C VAL A 145 14.75 21.72 5.45
N LEU A 146 13.98 22.23 4.49
CA LEU A 146 13.75 23.67 4.31
C LEU A 146 13.06 24.32 5.52
N LEU A 147 12.09 23.64 6.14
CA LEU A 147 11.40 24.11 7.34
C LEU A 147 12.29 24.16 8.60
N THR A 148 13.51 23.63 8.53
CA THR A 148 14.49 23.84 9.61
C THR A 148 14.98 25.29 9.64
N PHE A 149 14.93 26.04 8.54
CA PHE A 149 15.37 27.45 8.50
C PHE A 149 14.24 28.38 8.98
N PRO A 150 14.47 29.29 9.95
CA PRO A 150 13.40 30.12 10.52
C PRO A 150 12.69 31.00 9.49
N MET A 151 13.47 31.59 8.56
CA MET A 151 12.95 32.43 7.47
C MET A 151 12.01 31.64 6.55
N VAL A 152 12.37 30.40 6.22
CA VAL A 152 11.57 29.54 5.35
C VAL A 152 10.39 28.94 6.12
N ARG A 153 10.55 28.68 7.42
CA ARG A 153 9.49 28.13 8.27
C ARG A 153 8.26 29.03 8.29
N GLN A 154 8.42 30.35 8.41
CA GLN A 154 7.27 31.28 8.44
C GLN A 154 6.43 31.21 7.15
N ILE A 155 7.10 31.17 5.99
CA ILE A 155 6.43 31.04 4.69
C ILE A 155 5.88 29.62 4.53
N GLY A 156 6.66 28.61 4.93
CA GLY A 156 6.34 27.21 4.82
C GLY A 156 5.15 26.79 5.68
N THR A 157 4.94 27.37 6.87
CA THR A 157 3.75 27.10 7.68
C THR A 157 2.48 27.64 7.03
N ALA A 158 2.55 28.83 6.40
CA ALA A 158 1.43 29.38 5.64
C ALA A 158 1.13 28.54 4.39
N LEU A 159 2.18 28.08 3.68
CA LEU A 159 2.04 27.18 2.54
C LEU A 159 1.54 25.79 2.94
N LEU A 160 1.94 25.25 4.08
CA LEU A 160 1.42 23.97 4.60
C LEU A 160 -0.06 24.09 4.97
N ALA A 161 -0.47 25.22 5.57
CA ALA A 161 -1.86 25.48 5.85
C ALA A 161 -2.71 25.50 4.57
N SER A 162 -2.24 26.13 3.49
CA SER A 162 -2.94 26.13 2.20
C SER A 162 -2.84 24.80 1.45
N ALA A 163 -1.73 24.08 1.58
CA ALA A 163 -1.55 22.72 1.06
C ALA A 163 -2.58 21.74 1.64
N GLY A 164 -3.15 22.02 2.82
CA GLY A 164 -4.28 21.28 3.36
C GLY A 164 -5.49 21.25 2.43
N ILE A 165 -5.80 22.36 1.74
CA ILE A 165 -6.91 22.43 0.77
C ILE A 165 -6.59 21.58 -0.46
N ILE A 166 -5.34 21.66 -0.97
CA ILE A 166 -4.89 20.82 -2.08
C ILE A 166 -4.97 19.34 -1.70
N GLY A 167 -4.56 19.00 -0.47
CA GLY A 167 -4.68 17.66 0.10
C GLY A 167 -6.13 17.18 0.19
N LEU A 168 -7.06 18.04 0.60
CA LEU A 168 -8.48 17.72 0.64
C LEU A 168 -9.03 17.45 -0.77
N VAL A 169 -8.74 18.31 -1.74
CA VAL A 169 -9.18 18.14 -3.14
C VAL A 169 -8.60 16.85 -3.73
N ALA A 170 -7.31 16.58 -3.51
CA ALA A 170 -6.67 15.34 -3.94
C ALA A 170 -7.29 14.12 -3.26
N GLY A 171 -7.63 14.21 -1.96
CA GLY A 171 -8.31 13.14 -1.22
C GLY A 171 -9.71 12.84 -1.75
N ILE A 172 -10.49 13.89 -2.06
CA ILE A 172 -11.82 13.74 -2.69
C ILE A 172 -11.68 13.09 -4.07
N ALA A 173 -10.70 13.52 -4.87
CA ALA A 173 -10.43 12.93 -6.17
C ALA A 173 -9.98 11.45 -6.08
N ALA A 174 -9.29 11.07 -5.01
CA ALA A 174 -8.85 9.69 -4.77
C ALA A 174 -9.95 8.77 -4.22
N LYS A 175 -11.11 9.31 -3.78
CA LYS A 175 -12.21 8.54 -3.20
C LYS A 175 -12.62 7.29 -4.02
N PRO A 176 -12.75 7.34 -5.36
CA PRO A 176 -13.13 6.14 -6.15
C PRO A 176 -12.09 5.01 -6.09
N VAL A 177 -10.81 5.35 -5.96
CA VAL A 177 -9.73 4.35 -5.86
C VAL A 177 -9.84 3.60 -4.54
N PHE A 178 -9.99 4.32 -3.43
CA PHE A 178 -10.18 3.72 -2.11
C PHE A 178 -11.50 2.95 -2.02
N GLY A 179 -12.58 3.47 -2.61
CA GLY A 179 -13.87 2.79 -2.68
C GLY A 179 -13.75 1.41 -3.34
N ASN A 180 -13.10 1.32 -4.50
CA ASN A 180 -12.90 0.04 -5.19
C ASN A 180 -12.02 -0.93 -4.41
N LEU A 181 -10.97 -0.44 -3.75
CA LEU A 181 -10.09 -1.27 -2.92
C LEU A 181 -10.84 -1.86 -1.72
N ILE A 182 -11.63 -1.05 -1.02
CA ILE A 182 -12.46 -1.50 0.10
C ILE A 182 -13.53 -2.49 -0.38
N ALA A 183 -14.19 -2.19 -1.50
CA ALA A 183 -15.18 -3.08 -2.10
C ALA A 183 -14.57 -4.44 -2.49
N GLY A 184 -13.38 -4.46 -3.10
CA GLY A 184 -12.68 -5.69 -3.43
C GLY A 184 -12.31 -6.52 -2.19
N LEU A 185 -11.80 -5.88 -1.14
CA LEU A 185 -11.53 -6.55 0.14
C LEU A 185 -12.82 -7.12 0.75
N GLN A 186 -13.90 -6.35 0.76
CA GLN A 186 -15.18 -6.77 1.30
C GLN A 186 -15.76 -7.96 0.53
N ILE A 187 -15.73 -7.91 -0.81
CA ILE A 187 -16.17 -9.01 -1.68
C ILE A 187 -15.31 -10.25 -1.47
N ALA A 188 -13.99 -10.10 -1.32
CA ALA A 188 -13.12 -11.25 -1.04
C ALA A 188 -13.44 -11.91 0.31
N LEU A 189 -13.80 -11.13 1.34
CA LEU A 189 -14.09 -11.62 2.69
C LEU A 189 -15.50 -12.20 2.83
N THR A 190 -16.54 -11.52 2.32
CA THR A 190 -17.94 -11.94 2.48
C THR A 190 -18.45 -12.78 1.31
N GLN A 191 -17.69 -12.78 0.20
CA GLN A 191 -17.95 -13.52 -1.04
C GLN A 191 -19.41 -13.45 -1.49
N PRO A 192 -20.05 -12.28 -1.64
CA PRO A 192 -21.48 -12.20 -2.00
C PRO A 192 -21.72 -12.64 -3.46
N ILE A 193 -20.67 -12.58 -4.28
CA ILE A 193 -20.56 -13.15 -5.62
C ILE A 193 -19.30 -14.02 -5.70
N ARG A 194 -19.35 -15.05 -6.54
CA ARG A 194 -18.22 -15.91 -6.88
C ARG A 194 -18.00 -15.92 -8.38
N LEU A 195 -16.80 -16.31 -8.79
CA LEU A 195 -16.55 -16.66 -10.18
C LEU A 195 -17.58 -17.71 -10.58
N ASP A 196 -18.13 -17.58 -11.78
CA ASP A 196 -19.14 -18.48 -12.34
C ASP A 196 -20.58 -18.34 -11.82
N ASP A 197 -20.84 -17.43 -10.87
CA ASP A 197 -22.20 -17.22 -10.38
C ASP A 197 -23.12 -16.63 -11.48
N VAL A 198 -24.38 -17.07 -11.48
CA VAL A 198 -25.44 -16.47 -12.30
C VAL A 198 -26.08 -15.35 -11.51
N VAL A 199 -26.06 -14.15 -12.08
CA VAL A 199 -26.51 -12.93 -11.43
C VAL A 199 -27.39 -12.10 -12.34
N ILE A 200 -28.25 -11.29 -11.71
CA ILE A 200 -28.94 -10.19 -12.39
C ILE A 200 -28.38 -8.89 -11.83
N VAL A 201 -27.73 -8.11 -12.71
CA VAL A 201 -27.03 -6.86 -12.40
C VAL A 201 -27.54 -5.80 -13.36
N GLU A 202 -27.97 -4.65 -12.83
CA GLU A 202 -28.61 -3.58 -13.62
C GLU A 202 -29.79 -4.05 -14.51
N GLY A 203 -30.48 -5.11 -14.10
CA GLY A 203 -31.57 -5.72 -14.87
C GLY A 203 -31.12 -6.67 -15.98
N GLU A 204 -29.82 -6.79 -16.24
CA GLU A 204 -29.26 -7.73 -17.20
C GLU A 204 -28.94 -9.07 -16.53
N TRP A 205 -29.42 -10.15 -17.13
CA TRP A 205 -29.08 -11.51 -16.71
C TRP A 205 -27.74 -11.92 -17.32
N GLY A 206 -26.85 -12.44 -16.49
CA GLY A 206 -25.54 -12.90 -16.96
C GLY A 206 -24.79 -13.74 -15.94
N ARG A 207 -23.59 -14.15 -16.33
CA ARG A 207 -22.70 -14.99 -15.53
C ARG A 207 -21.39 -14.25 -15.25
N VAL A 208 -20.91 -14.34 -14.02
CA VAL A 208 -19.63 -13.73 -13.61
C VAL A 208 -18.47 -14.47 -14.29
N GLU A 209 -17.81 -13.80 -15.24
CA GLU A 209 -16.71 -14.35 -16.05
C GLU A 209 -15.34 -14.05 -15.43
N GLU A 210 -15.17 -12.86 -14.84
CA GLU A 210 -13.91 -12.43 -14.22
C GLU A 210 -14.20 -11.53 -13.02
N ILE A 211 -13.43 -11.70 -11.93
CA ILE A 211 -13.40 -10.75 -10.81
C ILE A 211 -11.99 -10.15 -10.78
N GLY A 212 -11.87 -8.93 -11.29
CA GLY A 212 -10.64 -8.16 -11.30
C GLY A 212 -10.40 -7.40 -9.99
N SER A 213 -9.34 -6.58 -9.95
CA SER A 213 -8.99 -5.80 -8.75
C SER A 213 -9.90 -4.59 -8.50
N SER A 214 -10.60 -4.10 -9.53
CA SER A 214 -11.46 -2.92 -9.45
C SER A 214 -12.79 -3.06 -10.20
N TYR A 215 -13.00 -4.18 -10.89
CA TYR A 215 -14.18 -4.43 -11.71
C TYR A 215 -14.53 -5.92 -11.69
N VAL A 216 -15.76 -6.23 -12.06
CA VAL A 216 -16.27 -7.58 -12.35
C VAL A 216 -16.75 -7.59 -13.79
N VAL A 217 -16.41 -8.63 -14.53
CA VAL A 217 -16.92 -8.87 -15.88
C VAL A 217 -18.10 -9.83 -15.79
N VAL A 218 -19.26 -9.38 -16.20
CA VAL A 218 -20.48 -10.19 -16.31
C VAL A 218 -20.75 -10.44 -17.79
N ARG A 219 -20.76 -11.71 -18.18
CA ARG A 219 -21.13 -12.14 -19.53
C ARG A 219 -22.65 -12.20 -19.62
N ILE A 220 -23.22 -11.26 -20.36
CA ILE A 220 -24.67 -11.17 -20.61
C ILE A 220 -25.08 -12.31 -21.56
N TRP A 221 -26.38 -12.62 -21.60
CA TRP A 221 -26.97 -13.63 -22.49
C TRP A 221 -26.63 -13.47 -23.98
N ASP A 222 -26.37 -12.25 -24.45
CA ASP A 222 -26.01 -11.94 -25.85
C ASP A 222 -24.49 -11.89 -26.09
N GLU A 223 -23.72 -12.51 -25.20
CA GLU A 223 -22.25 -12.59 -25.21
C GLU A 223 -21.49 -11.27 -25.01
N ARG A 224 -22.19 -10.16 -24.74
CA ARG A 224 -21.52 -8.91 -24.34
C ARG A 224 -20.91 -9.04 -22.94
N ARG A 225 -19.78 -8.38 -22.74
CA ARG A 225 -19.08 -8.30 -21.44
C ARG A 225 -19.44 -6.98 -20.78
N MET A 226 -20.31 -7.05 -19.78
CA MET A 226 -20.61 -5.90 -18.92
C MET A 226 -19.49 -5.76 -17.89
N VAL A 227 -18.80 -4.63 -17.91
CA VAL A 227 -17.73 -4.33 -16.93
C VAL A 227 -18.32 -3.46 -15.84
N VAL A 228 -18.48 -4.02 -14.65
CA VAL A 228 -19.14 -3.36 -13.51
C VAL A 228 -18.09 -3.07 -12.43
N PRO A 229 -17.95 -1.81 -11.95
CA PRO A 229 -17.04 -1.49 -10.86
C PRO A 229 -17.38 -2.26 -9.57
N LEU A 230 -16.37 -2.66 -8.79
CA LEU A 230 -16.62 -3.40 -7.54
C LEU A 230 -17.45 -2.60 -6.54
N THR A 231 -17.29 -1.28 -6.48
CA THR A 231 -18.10 -0.39 -5.62
C THR A 231 -19.59 -0.55 -5.89
N TRP A 232 -19.99 -0.75 -7.15
CA TRP A 232 -21.40 -0.86 -7.53
C TRP A 232 -22.09 -2.05 -6.83
N PHE A 233 -21.42 -3.20 -6.71
CA PHE A 233 -21.96 -4.39 -6.04
C PHE A 233 -22.14 -4.23 -4.52
N ILE A 234 -21.45 -3.26 -3.92
CA ILE A 234 -21.59 -2.92 -2.51
C ILE A 234 -22.70 -1.89 -2.31
N GLU A 235 -22.81 -0.93 -3.24
CA GLU A 235 -23.75 0.19 -3.15
C GLU A 235 -25.16 -0.17 -3.64
N ASN A 236 -25.29 -1.15 -4.53
CA ASN A 236 -26.55 -1.50 -5.19
C ASN A 236 -26.96 -2.95 -4.91
N PRO A 237 -28.27 -3.22 -4.78
CA PRO A 237 -28.77 -4.59 -4.70
C PRO A 237 -28.59 -5.31 -6.05
N PHE A 238 -28.30 -6.60 -5.97
CA PHE A 238 -28.25 -7.50 -7.12
C PHE A 238 -28.84 -8.85 -6.73
N GLN A 239 -29.22 -9.67 -7.71
CA GLN A 239 -29.74 -11.01 -7.46
C GLN A 239 -28.64 -12.03 -7.76
N ASN A 240 -28.37 -12.93 -6.83
CA ASN A 240 -27.49 -14.08 -7.05
C ASN A 240 -28.32 -15.35 -7.07
N TRP A 241 -28.43 -15.95 -8.25
CA TRP A 241 -29.29 -17.10 -8.52
C TRP A 241 -28.60 -18.43 -8.21
N THR A 242 -27.29 -18.43 -7.96
CA THR A 242 -26.49 -19.63 -7.67
C THR A 242 -25.83 -19.60 -6.29
N ARG A 243 -26.28 -18.70 -5.41
CA ARG A 243 -25.65 -18.45 -4.10
C ARG A 243 -25.60 -19.68 -3.20
N ARG A 244 -26.61 -20.56 -3.29
CA ARG A 244 -26.73 -21.78 -2.47
C ARG A 244 -26.97 -23.02 -3.32
N SER A 245 -27.93 -22.96 -4.23
CA SER A 245 -28.21 -23.99 -5.23
C SER A 245 -28.51 -23.31 -6.56
N ALA A 246 -28.38 -24.07 -7.65
CA ALA A 246 -28.84 -23.63 -8.96
C ALA A 246 -30.34 -23.93 -9.18
N ASP A 247 -30.98 -24.55 -8.19
CA ASP A 247 -32.40 -24.89 -8.25
C ASP A 247 -33.23 -23.61 -8.12
N LEU A 248 -34.11 -23.41 -9.08
CA LEU A 248 -35.03 -22.27 -9.11
C LEU A 248 -36.45 -22.78 -8.86
N LEU A 249 -37.14 -22.18 -7.90
CA LEU A 249 -38.57 -22.39 -7.74
C LEU A 249 -39.29 -21.59 -8.83
N GLY A 250 -39.96 -22.32 -9.72
CA GLY A 250 -40.76 -21.76 -10.81
C GLY A 250 -42.23 -22.14 -10.70
N THR A 251 -43.09 -21.33 -11.31
CA THR A 251 -44.51 -21.65 -11.46
C THR A 251 -44.75 -22.18 -12.87
N ALA A 252 -45.37 -23.36 -12.99
CA ALA A 252 -45.86 -23.88 -14.25
C ALA A 252 -47.35 -23.58 -14.38
N PHE A 253 -47.74 -22.80 -15.40
CA PHE A 253 -49.15 -22.57 -15.72
C PHE A 253 -49.63 -23.65 -16.68
N LEU A 254 -50.72 -24.33 -16.32
CA LEU A 254 -51.37 -25.33 -17.15
C LEU A 254 -52.70 -24.75 -17.66
N TRP A 255 -52.84 -24.64 -18.99
CA TRP A 255 -54.10 -24.31 -19.62
C TRP A 255 -54.87 -25.61 -19.87
N LEU A 256 -56.00 -25.76 -19.19
CA LEU A 256 -56.76 -27.00 -19.15
C LEU A 256 -58.21 -26.72 -19.59
N ASP A 257 -58.84 -27.74 -20.19
CA ASP A 257 -60.28 -27.72 -20.45
C ASP A 257 -61.06 -27.76 -19.11
N TYR A 258 -62.29 -27.22 -19.10
CA TYR A 258 -63.16 -27.23 -17.92
C TYR A 258 -63.48 -28.62 -17.37
N ARG A 259 -63.31 -29.67 -18.19
CA ARG A 259 -63.52 -31.08 -17.80
C ARG A 259 -62.25 -31.75 -17.25
N ALA A 260 -61.13 -31.02 -17.15
CA ALA A 260 -59.88 -31.61 -16.69
C ALA A 260 -60.01 -32.13 -15.24
N PRO A 261 -59.51 -33.34 -14.94
CA PRO A 261 -59.61 -33.93 -13.62
C PRO A 261 -58.62 -33.28 -12.64
N ILE A 262 -58.98 -32.12 -12.09
CA ILE A 262 -58.11 -31.29 -11.21
C ILE A 262 -57.59 -32.08 -10.00
N VAL A 263 -58.39 -32.99 -9.44
CA VAL A 263 -57.97 -33.82 -8.29
C VAL A 263 -56.83 -34.77 -8.66
N ALA A 264 -56.92 -35.44 -9.82
CA ALA A 264 -55.87 -36.33 -10.30
C ALA A 264 -54.58 -35.56 -10.62
N ILE A 265 -54.71 -34.39 -11.25
CA ILE A 265 -53.58 -33.51 -11.57
C ILE A 265 -52.87 -33.04 -10.29
N ARG A 266 -53.64 -32.66 -9.26
CA ARG A 266 -53.06 -32.25 -7.96
C ARG A 266 -52.37 -33.41 -7.25
N ALA A 267 -52.95 -34.61 -7.27
CA ALA A 267 -52.34 -35.80 -6.68
C ALA A 267 -51.00 -36.14 -7.35
N GLU A 268 -50.93 -36.02 -8.68
CA GLU A 268 -49.70 -36.26 -9.43
C GLU A 268 -48.65 -35.18 -9.18
N LEU A 269 -49.05 -33.91 -9.11
CA LEU A 269 -48.16 -32.81 -8.71
C LEU A 269 -47.57 -33.05 -7.31
N GLU A 270 -48.39 -33.47 -6.34
CA GLU A 270 -47.91 -33.81 -5.00
C GLU A 270 -46.94 -34.99 -5.00
N ARG A 271 -47.20 -36.01 -5.84
CA ARG A 271 -46.31 -37.16 -6.01
C ARG A 271 -44.94 -36.73 -6.54
N ILE A 272 -44.91 -35.81 -7.49
CA ILE A 272 -43.66 -35.25 -8.07
C ILE A 272 -42.92 -34.40 -7.03
N CYS A 273 -43.61 -33.52 -6.31
CA CYS A 273 -42.98 -32.62 -5.32
C CYS A 273 -42.50 -33.31 -4.04
N LYS A 274 -43.08 -34.47 -3.68
CA LYS A 274 -42.67 -35.29 -2.52
C LYS A 274 -41.63 -36.36 -2.88
N GLY A 275 -41.22 -36.43 -4.15
CA GLY A 275 -40.22 -37.38 -4.66
C GLY A 275 -38.88 -37.25 -3.99
#